data_AF-E6PCN5-F1
#
_entry.id   AF-E6PCN5-F1
#
_cell.length_a   1.000
_cell.length_b   1.000
_cell.length_c   1.000
_cell.angle_alpha   90.00
_cell.angle_beta   90.00
_cell.angle_gamma   90.00
#
_symmetry.space_group_name_H-M   'P 1'
#
loop_
_entity.id
_entity.type
_entity.pdbx_description
1 polymer ?
#
loop_
_entity_poly.entity_id
_entity_poly.type
_entity_poly.pdbx_seq_one_letter_code
_entity_poly.pdbx_strand_id
1 'polypeptide(L)'
;MQQADIVITNPPFSLFREFVAQLVQYEKQFLIIGNMNALHYKEIFKLLKANKIWLGESIHSGDREFRVPDHYPLQAAGFRIDANGVKYIRVKGVRWFTNMDNPNRHEYLPLYKKYSPAEYPTYDNLDAIEVGKAMEIPCDYDGLMGAPDSFLDKFNPEQFELIGIPFGNLGKELGVTKNYRGRTDIAITKDGKSKCPYSRIIIRRKS
;
A
#
# COMPACT_ATOMS: atom_id res chain seq x y z
N MET A 1 24.09 2.52 -11.85
CA MET A 1 23.98 2.40 -10.39
C MET A 1 25.25 2.84 -9.67
N GLN A 2 26.44 2.35 -10.05
CA GLN A 2 27.68 2.55 -9.28
C GLN A 2 28.13 4.01 -9.09
N GLN A 3 27.89 4.89 -10.07
CA GLN A 3 28.37 6.29 -10.04
C GLN A 3 27.35 7.31 -9.52
N ALA A 4 26.10 6.89 -9.24
CA ALA A 4 25.05 7.80 -8.81
C ALA A 4 24.87 7.73 -7.29
N ASP A 5 24.63 8.88 -6.65
CA ASP A 5 24.26 8.95 -5.23
C ASP A 5 22.74 8.82 -5.03
N ILE A 6 21.99 9.50 -5.90
CA ILE A 6 20.52 9.54 -5.90
C ILE A 6 20.00 9.04 -7.25
N VAL A 7 18.97 8.18 -7.21
CA VAL A 7 18.28 7.69 -8.41
C VAL A 7 16.85 8.19 -8.45
N ILE A 8 16.53 9.00 -9.46
CA ILE A 8 15.18 9.53 -9.68
C ILE A 8 14.67 9.05 -11.04
N THR A 9 13.67 8.17 -11.07
CA THR A 9 13.24 7.56 -12.35
C THR A 9 11.86 6.91 -12.29
N ASN A 10 11.37 6.48 -13.46
CA ASN A 10 10.17 5.67 -13.64
C ASN A 10 10.55 4.26 -14.12
N PRO A 11 10.86 3.32 -13.21
CA PRO A 11 11.21 1.97 -13.61
C PRO A 11 9.99 1.24 -14.21
N PRO A 12 10.20 0.26 -15.11
CA PRO A 12 9.12 -0.61 -15.55
C PRO A 12 8.47 -1.30 -14.35
N PHE A 13 7.14 -1.21 -14.23
CA PHE A 13 6.43 -1.78 -13.07
C PHE A 13 6.57 -3.29 -12.95
N SER A 14 6.77 -4.00 -14.06
CA SER A 14 7.05 -5.43 -14.09
C SER A 14 8.39 -5.81 -13.45
N LEU A 15 9.35 -4.88 -13.41
CA LEU A 15 10.70 -5.06 -12.85
C LEU A 15 10.90 -4.28 -11.55
N PHE A 16 9.80 -3.80 -10.94
CA PHE A 16 9.88 -2.89 -9.79
C PHE A 16 10.61 -3.52 -8.60
N ARG A 17 10.36 -4.82 -8.33
CA ARG A 17 11.01 -5.54 -7.22
C ARG A 17 12.51 -5.67 -7.43
N GLU A 18 12.89 -6.11 -8.63
CA GLU A 18 14.28 -6.31 -9.03
C GLU A 18 15.03 -4.97 -9.00
N PHE A 19 14.40 -3.89 -9.45
CA PHE A 19 14.98 -2.55 -9.43
C PHE A 19 15.17 -2.01 -8.00
N VAL A 20 14.17 -2.13 -7.13
CA VAL A 20 14.30 -1.74 -5.72
C VAL A 20 15.37 -2.57 -5.01
N ALA A 21 15.48 -3.87 -5.30
CA ALA A 21 16.53 -4.72 -4.74
C ALA A 21 17.93 -4.21 -5.11
N GLN A 22 18.14 -3.77 -6.35
CA GLN A 22 19.40 -3.13 -6.76
C GLN A 22 19.64 -1.81 -6.02
N LEU A 23 18.64 -0.94 -5.90
CA LEU A 23 18.77 0.33 -5.18
C LEU A 23 19.19 0.12 -3.73
N VAL A 24 18.59 -0.86 -3.05
CA VAL A 24 18.94 -1.24 -1.67
C VAL A 24 20.33 -1.86 -1.60
N GLN A 25 20.66 -2.79 -2.50
CA GLN A 25 21.99 -3.45 -2.54
C GLN A 25 23.13 -2.46 -2.70
N TYR A 26 22.94 -1.44 -3.52
CA TYR A 26 23.94 -0.39 -3.77
C TYR A 26 23.77 0.82 -2.84
N GLU A 27 22.93 0.72 -1.81
CA GLU A 27 22.69 1.75 -0.79
C GLU A 27 22.36 3.14 -1.36
N LYS A 28 21.53 3.16 -2.42
CA LYS A 28 21.17 4.40 -3.10
C LYS A 28 20.04 5.11 -2.38
N GLN A 29 20.13 6.43 -2.35
CA GLN A 29 18.96 7.26 -2.14
C GLN A 29 18.12 7.26 -3.42
N PHE A 30 16.79 7.24 -3.31
CA PHE A 30 15.97 7.19 -4.52
C PHE A 30 14.60 7.82 -4.36
N LEU A 31 14.06 8.30 -5.48
CA LEU A 31 12.68 8.73 -5.65
C LEU A 31 12.15 8.15 -6.96
N ILE A 32 11.37 7.07 -6.88
CA ILE A 32 10.98 6.28 -8.05
C ILE A 32 9.47 6.16 -8.18
N ILE A 33 8.98 6.15 -9.41
CA ILE A 33 7.56 5.94 -9.69
C ILE A 33 7.23 4.45 -9.56
N GLY A 34 6.18 4.14 -8.80
CA GLY A 34 5.67 2.79 -8.65
C GLY A 34 4.15 2.76 -8.62
N ASN A 35 3.59 1.55 -8.67
CA ASN A 35 2.16 1.32 -8.49
C ASN A 35 1.88 0.84 -7.06
N MET A 36 0.75 1.23 -6.47
CA MET A 36 0.31 0.80 -5.13
C MET A 36 0.23 -0.72 -4.97
N ASN A 37 0.04 -1.49 -6.05
CA ASN A 37 0.09 -2.95 -5.99
C ASN A 37 1.45 -3.48 -5.51
N ALA A 38 2.53 -2.70 -5.67
CA ALA A 38 3.86 -3.08 -5.18
C ALA A 38 3.94 -3.12 -3.65
N LEU A 39 3.03 -2.45 -2.93
CA LEU A 39 2.97 -2.44 -1.47
C LEU A 39 2.80 -3.85 -0.88
N HIS A 40 2.17 -4.77 -1.62
CA HIS A 40 1.93 -6.14 -1.17
C HIS A 40 2.98 -7.15 -1.62
N TYR A 41 3.96 -6.73 -2.41
CA TYR A 41 5.06 -7.61 -2.77
C TYR A 41 5.86 -7.92 -1.50
N LYS A 42 6.14 -9.21 -1.26
CA LYS A 42 6.80 -9.70 -0.03
C LYS A 42 8.09 -8.94 0.25
N GLU A 43 8.89 -8.68 -0.78
CA GLU A 43 10.18 -8.00 -0.69
C GLU A 43 10.01 -6.51 -0.38
N ILE A 44 9.01 -5.85 -0.99
CA ILE A 44 8.73 -4.42 -0.77
C ILE A 44 8.12 -4.19 0.62
N PHE A 45 7.15 -5.01 1.03
CA PHE A 45 6.53 -4.88 2.35
C PHE A 45 7.52 -5.10 3.49
N LYS A 46 8.49 -6.01 3.32
CA LYS A 46 9.59 -6.18 4.28
C LYS A 46 10.38 -4.88 4.47
N LEU A 47 10.67 -4.16 3.38
CA LEU A 47 11.36 -2.87 3.45
C LEU A 47 10.49 -1.78 4.08
N LEU A 48 9.18 -1.73 3.76
CA LEU A 48 8.22 -0.81 4.38
C LEU A 48 8.17 -1.02 5.90
N LYS A 49 7.98 -2.27 6.33
CA LYS A 49 7.94 -2.67 7.74
C LYS A 49 9.24 -2.35 8.48
N ALA A 50 10.38 -2.50 7.80
CA ALA A 50 11.69 -2.17 8.34
C ALA A 50 12.04 -0.66 8.24
N ASN A 51 11.10 0.19 7.83
CA ASN A 51 11.31 1.63 7.62
C ASN A 51 12.50 1.96 6.71
N LYS A 52 12.73 1.13 5.68
CA LYS A 52 13.82 1.28 4.68
C LYS A 52 13.34 1.90 3.36
N ILE A 53 12.03 1.89 3.13
CA ILE A 53 11.34 2.54 2.00
C ILE A 53 9.98 3.02 2.51
N TRP A 54 9.42 4.06 1.90
CA TRP A 54 8.09 4.58 2.15
C TRP A 54 7.52 5.24 0.90
N LEU A 55 6.24 5.59 0.94
CA LEU A 55 5.63 6.41 -0.10
C LEU A 55 6.09 7.86 0.05
N GLY A 56 6.43 8.49 -1.08
CA GLY A 56 6.79 9.90 -1.14
C GLY A 56 5.59 10.79 -1.50
N GLU A 57 5.81 12.10 -1.42
CA GLU A 57 4.84 13.14 -1.79
C GLU A 57 4.22 12.90 -3.15
N SER A 58 2.96 12.46 -3.18
CA SER A 58 2.30 12.02 -4.40
C SER A 58 0.97 12.72 -4.59
N ILE A 59 0.55 12.89 -5.84
CA ILE A 59 -0.85 13.22 -6.10
C ILE A 59 -1.68 11.99 -5.70
N HIS A 60 -2.70 12.16 -4.87
CA HIS A 60 -3.53 11.05 -4.37
C HIS A 60 -4.84 10.85 -5.15
N SER A 61 -5.23 11.81 -5.99
CA SER A 61 -6.47 11.79 -6.77
C SER A 61 -6.25 11.39 -8.23
N GLY A 62 -7.25 10.73 -8.82
CA GLY A 62 -7.30 10.41 -10.25
C GLY A 62 -6.19 9.50 -10.78
N ASP A 63 -6.18 9.33 -12.09
CA ASP A 63 -5.22 8.52 -12.81
C ASP A 63 -4.02 9.38 -13.24
N ARG A 64 -2.85 8.78 -13.48
CA ARG A 64 -1.70 9.47 -14.09
C ARG A 64 -1.63 9.14 -15.56
N GLU A 65 -1.40 10.17 -16.37
CA GLU A 65 -1.29 10.04 -17.81
C GLU A 65 0.17 9.90 -18.23
N PHE A 66 0.46 8.87 -19.01
CA PHE A 66 1.79 8.59 -19.55
C PHE A 66 1.74 8.56 -21.06
N ARG A 67 2.64 9.29 -21.70
CA ARG A 67 2.86 9.17 -23.15
C ARG A 67 3.38 7.78 -23.47
N VAL A 68 2.87 7.18 -24.54
CA VAL A 68 3.33 5.88 -25.06
C VAL A 68 3.81 6.01 -26.51
N PRO A 69 4.70 5.12 -26.98
CA PRO A 69 5.09 5.06 -28.39
C PRO A 69 3.89 4.83 -29.31
N ASP A 70 4.01 5.26 -30.58
CA ASP A 70 2.92 5.14 -31.54
C ASP A 70 2.49 3.69 -31.81
N HIS A 71 3.43 2.74 -31.69
CA HIS A 71 3.19 1.31 -31.83
C HIS A 71 2.60 0.65 -30.57
N TYR A 72 2.40 1.39 -29.47
CA TYR A 72 1.88 0.82 -28.23
C TYR A 72 0.40 0.45 -28.39
N PRO A 73 -0.02 -0.77 -28.05
CA PRO A 73 -1.42 -1.18 -28.16
C PRO A 73 -2.26 -0.42 -27.13
N LEU A 74 -3.28 0.31 -27.60
CA LEU A 74 -4.24 1.04 -26.75
C LEU A 74 -5.31 0.09 -26.20
N GLN A 75 -4.88 -0.88 -25.39
CA GLN A 75 -5.76 -1.81 -24.67
C GLN A 75 -6.07 -1.33 -23.23
N ALA A 76 -5.54 -0.16 -22.84
CA ALA A 76 -5.74 0.40 -21.50
C ALA A 76 -7.19 0.88 -21.31
N ALA A 77 -7.74 0.72 -20.10
CA ALA A 77 -9.10 1.14 -19.75
C ALA A 77 -9.33 2.66 -19.91
N GLY A 78 -8.26 3.46 -19.87
CA GLY A 78 -8.28 4.88 -20.19
C GLY A 78 -7.10 5.25 -21.08
N PHE A 79 -7.39 5.88 -22.22
CA PHE A 79 -6.38 6.44 -23.12
C PHE A 79 -6.86 7.78 -23.69
N ARG A 80 -5.91 8.57 -24.19
CA ARG A 80 -6.18 9.80 -24.93
C ARG A 80 -5.24 9.86 -26.12
N ILE A 81 -5.74 10.36 -27.24
CA ILE A 81 -4.91 10.79 -28.36
C ILE A 81 -5.07 12.31 -28.43
N ASP A 82 -3.97 13.05 -28.41
CA ASP A 82 -4.03 14.52 -28.54
C ASP A 82 -4.16 14.96 -30.02
N ALA A 83 -4.27 16.26 -30.26
CA ALA A 83 -4.47 16.82 -31.59
C ALA A 83 -3.32 16.51 -32.58
N ASN A 84 -2.13 16.16 -32.08
CA ASN A 84 -0.97 15.81 -32.88
C ASN A 84 -0.82 14.30 -33.10
N GLY A 85 -1.81 13.50 -32.64
CA GLY A 85 -1.76 12.05 -32.74
C GLY A 85 -0.96 11.37 -31.64
N VAL A 86 -0.45 12.11 -30.64
CA VAL A 86 0.34 11.52 -29.55
C VAL A 86 -0.57 10.72 -28.63
N LYS A 87 -0.17 9.48 -28.38
CA LYS A 87 -0.93 8.52 -27.57
C LYS A 87 -0.53 8.59 -26.10
N TYR A 88 -1.53 8.54 -25.24
CA TYR A 88 -1.37 8.49 -23.80
C TYR A 88 -2.22 7.39 -23.20
N ILE A 89 -1.72 6.74 -22.14
CA ILE A 89 -2.48 5.81 -21.29
C ILE A 89 -2.65 6.38 -19.90
N ARG A 90 -3.73 5.96 -19.22
CA ARG A 90 -4.00 6.33 -17.83
C ARG A 90 -3.77 5.17 -16.88
N VAL A 91 -3.03 5.43 -15.82
CA VAL A 91 -2.67 4.43 -14.82
C VAL A 91 -3.12 4.88 -13.43
N LYS A 92 -3.90 4.04 -12.76
CA LYS A 92 -4.38 4.24 -11.39
C LYS A 92 -3.33 3.86 -10.35
N GLY A 93 -3.39 4.49 -9.18
CA GLY A 93 -2.59 4.09 -8.02
C GLY A 93 -1.08 4.28 -8.22
N VAL A 94 -0.68 5.28 -9.02
CA VAL A 94 0.72 5.64 -9.15
C VAL A 94 1.14 6.49 -7.94
N ARG A 95 2.30 6.16 -7.37
CA ARG A 95 2.92 6.83 -6.23
C ARG A 95 4.42 6.96 -6.42
N TRP A 96 5.00 7.96 -5.77
CA TRP A 96 6.43 7.97 -5.50
C TRP A 96 6.75 6.98 -4.38
N PHE A 97 7.85 6.25 -4.56
CA PHE A 97 8.49 5.43 -3.55
C PHE A 97 9.88 5.99 -3.29
N THR A 98 10.26 6.09 -2.03
CA THR A 98 11.50 6.76 -1.63
C THR A 98 12.05 6.14 -0.34
N ASN A 99 13.34 6.34 -0.10
CA ASN A 99 14.01 6.15 1.18
C ASN A 99 14.63 7.46 1.70
N MET A 100 14.31 8.58 1.06
CA MET A 100 14.67 9.93 1.51
C MET A 100 13.54 10.53 2.34
N ASP A 101 13.92 11.17 3.43
CA ASP A 101 12.96 11.67 4.41
C ASP A 101 12.05 12.76 3.82
N ASN A 102 10.82 12.85 4.33
CA ASN A 102 9.86 13.89 3.93
C ASN A 102 8.94 14.29 5.08
N PRO A 103 8.37 15.52 5.08
CA PRO A 103 7.54 16.01 6.17
C PRO A 103 6.32 15.13 6.48
N ASN A 104 5.61 14.62 5.46
CA ASN A 104 4.41 13.82 5.66
C ASN A 104 4.66 12.53 6.47
N ARG A 105 5.88 12.01 6.47
CA ARG A 105 6.27 10.84 7.28
C ARG A 105 6.18 11.11 8.78
N HIS A 106 6.27 12.37 9.18
CA HIS A 106 6.26 12.80 10.58
C HIS A 106 4.93 13.44 10.99
N GLU A 107 3.96 13.51 10.06
CA GLU A 107 2.64 14.03 10.37
C GLU A 107 1.84 13.01 11.18
N TYR A 108 1.32 13.45 12.33
CA TYR A 108 0.40 12.63 13.12
C TYR A 108 -0.98 12.65 12.47
N LEU A 109 -1.54 11.46 12.24
CA LEU A 109 -2.92 11.29 11.81
C LEU A 109 -3.86 11.63 12.98
N PRO A 110 -4.74 12.64 12.87
CA PRO A 110 -5.67 12.97 13.94
C PRO A 110 -6.68 11.83 14.16
N LEU A 111 -6.69 11.26 15.36
CA LEU A 111 -7.60 10.18 15.76
C LEU A 111 -8.67 10.73 16.71
N TYR A 112 -9.94 10.56 16.34
CA TYR A 112 -11.07 11.10 17.10
C TYR A 112 -12.27 10.14 17.17
N LYS A 113 -12.20 9.00 16.47
CA LYS A 113 -13.23 7.97 16.54
C LYS A 113 -13.02 7.11 17.79
N LYS A 114 -14.13 6.65 18.37
CA LYS A 114 -14.12 5.66 19.45
C LYS A 114 -14.50 4.30 18.90
N TYR A 115 -13.87 3.27 19.42
CA TYR A 115 -14.16 1.90 19.07
C TYR A 115 -15.59 1.53 19.46
N SER A 116 -16.27 0.84 18.55
CA SER A 116 -17.49 0.10 18.84
C SER A 116 -17.52 -1.19 17.99
N PRO A 117 -17.92 -2.34 18.55
CA PRO A 117 -18.00 -3.58 17.78
C PRO A 117 -18.93 -3.51 16.56
N ALA A 118 -19.92 -2.61 16.58
CA ALA A 118 -20.87 -2.43 15.49
C ALA A 118 -20.25 -1.72 14.27
N GLU A 119 -19.39 -0.72 14.50
CA GLU A 119 -18.70 0.02 13.43
C GLU A 119 -17.41 -0.66 12.98
N TYR A 120 -16.72 -1.35 13.90
CA TYR A 120 -15.41 -1.98 13.67
C TYR A 120 -15.52 -3.49 13.93
N PRO A 121 -16.11 -4.26 12.98
CA PRO A 121 -16.26 -5.69 13.15
C PRO A 121 -14.90 -6.38 13.19
N THR A 122 -14.79 -7.41 14.04
CA THR A 122 -13.62 -8.29 14.11
C THR A 122 -13.59 -9.24 12.90
N TYR A 123 -12.39 -9.63 12.45
CA TYR A 123 -12.26 -10.68 11.45
C TYR A 123 -12.59 -12.06 12.02
N ASP A 124 -13.18 -12.92 11.18
CA ASP A 124 -13.55 -14.29 11.57
C ASP A 124 -12.32 -15.17 11.84
N ASN A 125 -11.18 -14.83 11.23
CA ASN A 125 -10.01 -15.68 11.12
C ASN A 125 -8.69 -14.98 11.48
N LEU A 126 -8.75 -13.83 12.15
CA LEU A 126 -7.62 -13.10 12.71
C LEU A 126 -8.12 -12.23 13.88
N ASP A 127 -7.39 -12.18 14.99
CA ASP A 127 -7.71 -11.29 16.12
C ASP A 127 -7.30 -9.83 15.79
N ALA A 128 -8.09 -9.21 14.93
CA ALA A 128 -7.94 -7.83 14.50
C ALA A 128 -9.32 -7.27 14.07
N ILE A 129 -9.48 -5.96 14.13
CA ILE A 129 -10.70 -5.27 13.68
C ILE A 129 -10.54 -4.75 12.25
N GLU A 130 -11.65 -4.65 11.54
CA GLU A 130 -11.73 -3.98 10.25
C GLU A 130 -11.87 -2.47 10.42
N VAL A 131 -11.01 -1.73 9.72
CA VAL A 131 -11.07 -0.27 9.65
C VAL A 131 -11.16 0.12 8.18
N GLY A 132 -12.37 0.51 7.76
CA GLY A 132 -12.65 0.79 6.35
C GLY A 132 -11.93 2.01 5.78
N LYS A 133 -11.53 2.98 6.62
CA LYS A 133 -10.83 4.21 6.22
C LYS A 133 -9.78 4.58 7.26
N ALA A 134 -8.61 5.05 6.80
CA ALA A 134 -7.55 5.52 7.70
C ALA A 134 -8.02 6.61 8.69
N MET A 135 -8.87 7.54 8.25
CA MET A 135 -9.42 8.60 9.13
C MET A 135 -10.40 8.09 10.19
N GLU A 136 -10.83 6.83 10.08
CA GLU A 136 -11.77 6.19 11.02
C GLU A 136 -11.02 5.30 12.04
N ILE A 137 -9.69 5.29 12.05
CA ILE A 137 -8.93 4.56 13.07
C ILE A 137 -9.36 5.04 14.48
N PRO A 138 -9.83 4.13 15.36
CA PRO A 138 -10.25 4.50 16.70
C PRO A 138 -9.06 4.89 17.59
N CYS A 139 -9.22 5.94 18.40
CA CYS A 139 -8.16 6.45 19.27
C CYS A 139 -8.00 5.66 20.58
N ASP A 140 -8.99 4.84 20.93
CA ASP A 140 -9.11 4.07 22.16
C ASP A 140 -9.00 2.55 21.94
N TYR A 141 -8.39 2.13 20.82
CA TYR A 141 -8.14 0.73 20.49
C TYR A 141 -6.66 0.47 20.22
N ASP A 142 -6.06 -0.43 21.01
CA ASP A 142 -4.63 -0.76 20.94
C ASP A 142 -4.35 -2.11 20.27
N GLY A 143 -5.39 -2.84 19.86
CA GLY A 143 -5.28 -4.11 19.17
C GLY A 143 -4.85 -3.98 17.71
N LEU A 144 -4.83 -5.11 17.00
CA LEU A 144 -4.53 -5.15 15.58
C LEU A 144 -5.69 -4.60 14.76
N MET A 145 -5.38 -3.83 13.73
CA MET A 145 -6.35 -3.20 12.84
C MET A 145 -5.99 -3.48 11.40
N GLY A 146 -6.95 -3.93 10.59
CA GLY A 146 -6.78 -3.92 9.14
C GLY A 146 -7.17 -2.56 8.58
N ALA A 147 -6.18 -1.80 8.11
CA ALA A 147 -6.37 -0.50 7.47
C ALA A 147 -6.30 -0.64 5.94
N PRO A 148 -6.93 0.26 5.15
CA PRO A 148 -6.79 0.26 3.69
C PRO A 148 -5.36 0.57 3.28
N ASP A 149 -4.91 0.09 2.12
CA ASP A 149 -3.53 0.32 1.65
C ASP A 149 -3.15 1.80 1.54
N SER A 150 -4.13 2.66 1.25
CA SER A 150 -3.95 4.11 1.22
C SER A 150 -3.60 4.72 2.58
N PHE A 151 -3.72 3.97 3.68
CA PHE A 151 -3.16 4.35 4.98
C PHE A 151 -1.65 4.63 4.88
N LEU A 152 -0.91 3.93 4.00
CA LEU A 152 0.52 4.16 3.82
C LEU A 152 0.87 5.54 3.24
N ASP A 153 -0.09 6.23 2.61
CA ASP A 153 0.09 7.64 2.21
C ASP A 153 0.22 8.57 3.45
N LYS A 154 -0.24 8.13 4.64
CA LYS A 154 -0.24 8.87 5.91
C LYS A 154 0.49 8.13 7.03
N PHE A 155 1.33 7.16 6.68
CA PHE A 155 1.98 6.32 7.67
C PHE A 155 3.12 7.07 8.36
N ASN A 156 2.90 7.35 9.64
CA ASN A 156 3.92 7.84 10.55
C ASN A 156 4.44 6.69 11.43
N PRO A 157 5.74 6.34 11.36
CA PRO A 157 6.33 5.25 12.13
C PRO A 157 6.43 5.55 13.63
N GLU A 158 6.27 6.79 14.08
CA GLU A 158 6.17 7.13 15.50
C GLU A 158 4.78 6.84 16.07
N GLN A 159 3.74 6.97 15.23
CA GLN A 159 2.35 6.76 15.64
C GLN A 159 1.87 5.32 15.44
N PHE A 160 2.38 4.61 14.43
CA PHE A 160 1.92 3.28 14.07
C PHE A 160 3.06 2.29 13.79
N GLU A 161 2.73 1.02 13.88
CA GLU A 161 3.58 -0.11 13.47
C GLU A 161 2.90 -0.88 12.34
N LEU A 162 3.67 -1.24 11.31
CA LEU A 162 3.23 -2.14 10.25
C LEU A 162 3.45 -3.60 10.69
N ILE A 163 2.36 -4.35 10.81
CA ILE A 163 2.39 -5.70 11.34
C ILE A 163 2.54 -6.72 10.21
N GLY A 164 1.67 -6.66 9.19
CA GLY A 164 1.65 -7.70 8.17
C GLY A 164 0.63 -7.50 7.05
N ILE A 165 0.69 -8.40 6.07
CA ILE A 165 -0.28 -8.52 4.97
C ILE A 165 -1.16 -9.73 5.26
N PRO A 166 -2.49 -9.57 5.38
CA PRO A 166 -3.38 -10.59 5.90
C PRO A 166 -3.96 -11.54 4.83
N PHE A 167 -3.15 -11.90 3.82
CA PHE A 167 -3.58 -12.80 2.75
C PHE A 167 -2.46 -13.70 2.21
N GLY A 168 -2.86 -14.82 1.60
CA GLY A 168 -1.92 -15.82 1.06
C GLY A 168 -0.91 -16.34 2.08
N ASN A 169 0.34 -16.56 1.65
CA ASN A 169 1.40 -17.06 2.54
C ASN A 169 1.77 -16.05 3.65
N LEU A 170 1.69 -14.75 3.36
CA LEU A 170 1.95 -13.71 4.36
C LEU A 170 0.87 -13.68 5.44
N GLY A 171 -0.39 -13.90 5.06
CA GLY A 171 -1.50 -14.07 6.00
C GLY A 171 -1.26 -15.26 6.92
N LYS A 172 -0.78 -16.39 6.38
CA LYS A 172 -0.42 -17.56 7.19
C LYS A 172 0.70 -17.24 8.20
N GLU A 173 1.76 -16.55 7.76
CA GLU A 173 2.85 -16.10 8.64
C GLU A 173 2.35 -15.15 9.75
N LEU A 174 1.28 -14.39 9.48
CA LEU A 174 0.62 -13.48 10.42
C LEU A 174 -0.36 -14.18 11.38
N GLY A 175 -0.67 -15.46 11.19
CA GLY A 175 -1.63 -16.21 12.00
C GLY A 175 -3.07 -16.20 11.46
N VAL A 176 -3.29 -15.73 10.23
CA VAL A 176 -4.61 -15.80 9.57
C VAL A 176 -4.96 -17.26 9.31
N THR A 177 -6.07 -17.73 9.90
CA THR A 177 -6.57 -19.09 9.69
C THR A 177 -7.40 -19.20 8.41
N LYS A 178 -7.75 -20.43 8.00
CA LYS A 178 -8.52 -20.63 6.76
C LYS A 178 -9.94 -20.05 6.91
N ASN A 179 -10.31 -19.18 5.98
CA ASN A 179 -11.66 -18.63 5.87
C ASN A 179 -12.65 -19.64 5.25
N TYR A 180 -13.90 -19.21 5.08
CA TYR A 180 -14.99 -19.97 4.45
C TYR A 180 -14.72 -20.48 3.02
N ARG A 181 -13.67 -19.97 2.35
CA ARG A 181 -13.21 -20.40 1.01
C ARG A 181 -12.01 -21.35 1.07
N GLY A 182 -11.56 -21.73 2.27
CA GLY A 182 -10.37 -22.55 2.51
C GLY A 182 -9.04 -21.81 2.31
N ARG A 183 -9.04 -20.47 2.24
CA ARG A 183 -7.86 -19.64 1.99
C ARG A 183 -7.47 -18.84 3.23
N THR A 184 -6.23 -18.38 3.29
CA THR A 184 -5.69 -17.56 4.39
C THR A 184 -5.80 -16.05 4.12
N ASP A 185 -6.91 -15.65 3.48
CA ASP A 185 -7.30 -14.24 3.34
C ASP A 185 -8.24 -13.88 4.50
N ILE A 186 -8.07 -12.72 5.12
CA ILE A 186 -9.03 -12.24 6.13
C ILE A 186 -10.47 -12.22 5.61
N ALA A 187 -11.41 -12.57 6.48
CA ALA A 187 -12.84 -12.60 6.20
C ALA A 187 -13.63 -11.96 7.35
N ILE A 188 -14.78 -11.41 7.01
CA ILE A 188 -15.75 -10.87 7.96
C ILE A 188 -17.11 -11.48 7.62
N THR A 189 -17.82 -11.96 8.63
CA THR A 189 -19.20 -12.40 8.50
C THR A 189 -20.13 -11.36 9.11
N LYS A 190 -21.02 -10.81 8.27
CA LYS A 190 -22.05 -9.86 8.71
C LYS A 190 -23.40 -10.32 8.18
N ASP A 191 -24.41 -10.37 9.05
CA ASP A 191 -25.78 -10.79 8.72
C ASP A 191 -25.82 -12.16 7.99
N GLY A 192 -25.00 -13.11 8.47
CA GLY A 192 -24.88 -14.45 7.89
C GLY A 192 -24.16 -14.53 6.54
N LYS A 193 -23.60 -13.42 6.04
CA LYS A 193 -22.88 -13.36 4.77
C LYS A 193 -21.41 -13.09 5.00
N SER A 194 -20.57 -14.08 4.72
CA SER A 194 -19.11 -13.94 4.76
C SER A 194 -18.57 -13.29 3.49
N LYS A 195 -17.62 -12.36 3.64
CA LYS A 195 -16.88 -11.74 2.54
C LYS A 195 -15.43 -11.51 2.94
N CYS A 196 -14.52 -11.53 1.97
CA CYS A 196 -13.17 -10.99 2.15
C CYS A 196 -13.21 -9.49 1.84
N PRO A 197 -12.73 -8.62 2.74
CA PRO A 197 -12.55 -7.20 2.44
C PRO A 197 -11.63 -7.01 1.23
N TYR A 198 -11.76 -5.85 0.58
CA TYR A 198 -10.70 -5.40 -0.33
C TYR A 198 -9.41 -5.21 0.47
N SER A 199 -8.27 -5.26 -0.21
CA SER A 199 -6.92 -5.24 0.36
C SER A 199 -6.75 -4.42 1.66
N ARG A 200 -6.08 -5.02 2.63
CA ARG A 200 -5.76 -4.46 3.94
C ARG A 200 -4.30 -4.65 4.28
N ILE A 201 -3.79 -3.75 5.12
CA ILE A 201 -2.54 -3.90 5.84
C ILE A 201 -2.86 -3.94 7.33
N ILE A 202 -2.31 -4.92 8.03
CA ILE A 202 -2.47 -5.00 9.48
C ILE A 202 -1.49 -4.03 10.13
N ILE A 203 -2.03 -3.15 10.96
CA ILE A 203 -1.31 -2.12 11.69
C ILE A 203 -1.63 -2.21 13.18
N ARG A 204 -0.80 -1.56 13.99
CA ARG A 204 -1.01 -1.36 15.43
C ARG A 204 -0.65 0.08 15.78
N ARG A 205 -1.39 0.69 16.70
CA ARG A 205 -1.05 2.00 17.27
C ARG A 205 0.13 1.85 18.23
N LYS A 206 1.08 2.77 18.19
CA LYS A 206 2.14 2.85 19.21
C LYS A 206 1.60 3.60 20.43
N SER A 207 1.83 3.02 21.60
CA SER A 207 1.50 3.59 22.91
C SER A 207 2.55 4.59 23.36
#